data_AF-A0A317F8Z2-F1
#
_entry.id   AF-A0A317F8Z2-F1
#
_cell.length_a   1.000
_cell.length_b   1.000
_cell.length_c   1.000
_cell.angle_alpha   90.00
_cell.angle_beta   90.00
_cell.angle_gamma   90.00
#
_symmetry.space_group_name_H-M   'P 1'
#
loop_
_entity.id
_entity.type
_entity.pdbx_description
1 polymer ?
#
loop_
_entity_poly.entity_id
_entity_poly.type
_entity_poly.pdbx_seq_one_letter_code
_entity_poly.pdbx_strand_id
1 'polypeptide(L)'
;MASHDPAAAGRWIAEAVETGNPLAPLPTELAPTDMAEAEDTALAVLEALGIAPIGLRLVRRPEGGALAGPLIEGRLLRTGVSVAPATLRHPQVTAAVIGVLAEPLEEGADMPPVFARLHPALDIAASRFTALPEDPRLLAADLARLGLVVVGRAKVLEPGRLRVALGPKGSRARGIETDLAAAFAEAAAAARRMGGLPAGALLVVAGLALPMEPTGTLRASFGALGAAEASFAVPA
;
A
#
# COMPACT_ATOMS: atom_id res chain seq x y z
N MET A 1 11.57 -23.05 21.65
CA MET A 1 10.98 -22.50 20.42
C MET A 1 12.04 -21.61 19.82
N ALA A 2 12.43 -21.82 18.56
CA ALA A 2 13.36 -20.92 17.90
C ALA A 2 12.67 -19.55 17.75
N SER A 3 13.35 -18.46 18.12
CA SER A 3 12.88 -17.10 17.90
C SER A 3 12.89 -16.80 16.41
N HIS A 4 11.87 -16.11 15.90
CA HIS A 4 11.83 -15.59 14.54
C HIS A 4 13.06 -14.70 14.27
N ASP A 5 13.64 -14.80 13.07
CA ASP A 5 14.73 -13.94 12.60
C ASP A 5 14.22 -13.09 11.41
N PRO A 6 13.74 -11.86 11.67
CA PRO A 6 13.27 -10.96 10.62
C PRO A 6 14.29 -10.72 9.51
N ALA A 7 15.59 -10.72 9.83
CA ALA A 7 16.62 -10.46 8.83
C ALA A 7 16.79 -11.66 7.88
N ALA A 8 16.70 -12.89 8.39
CA ALA A 8 16.71 -14.09 7.54
C ALA A 8 15.48 -14.17 6.64
N ALA A 9 14.28 -13.94 7.20
CA ALA A 9 13.03 -13.89 6.44
C ALA A 9 13.04 -12.76 5.40
N GLY A 10 13.57 -11.59 5.77
CA GLY A 10 13.71 -10.43 4.90
C GLY A 10 14.60 -10.70 3.69
N ARG A 11 15.77 -11.32 3.90
CA ARG A 11 16.66 -11.73 2.79
C ARG A 11 16.02 -12.73 1.84
N TRP A 12 15.23 -13.68 2.37
CA TRP A 12 14.48 -14.62 1.53
C TRP A 12 13.51 -13.89 0.61
N ILE A 13 12.68 -12.99 1.16
CA ILE A 13 11.69 -12.24 0.37
C ILE A 13 12.38 -11.25 -0.59
N ALA A 14 13.51 -10.66 -0.19
CA ALA A 14 14.28 -9.72 -1.02
C ALA A 14 14.73 -10.36 -2.35
N GLU A 15 15.04 -11.66 -2.37
CA GLU A 15 15.41 -12.38 -3.61
C GLU A 15 14.37 -12.22 -4.72
N ALA A 16 13.07 -12.30 -4.40
CA ALA A 16 12.02 -12.09 -5.40
C ALA A 16 12.00 -10.67 -5.96
N VAL A 17 12.36 -9.68 -5.13
CA VAL A 17 12.37 -8.28 -5.52
C VAL A 17 13.57 -8.00 -6.44
N GLU A 18 14.73 -8.58 -6.16
CA GLU A 18 15.94 -8.43 -6.97
C GLU A 18 15.85 -9.18 -8.31
N THR A 19 15.37 -10.42 -8.28
CA THR A 19 15.38 -11.31 -9.45
C THR A 19 14.13 -11.14 -10.32
N GLY A 20 13.04 -10.63 -9.76
CA GLY A 20 11.72 -10.60 -10.38
C GLY A 20 11.04 -11.97 -10.46
N ASN A 21 11.65 -13.02 -9.92
CA ASN A 21 11.09 -14.37 -9.89
C ASN A 21 10.25 -14.57 -8.63
N PRO A 22 9.06 -15.19 -8.73
CA PRO A 22 8.27 -15.46 -7.55
C PRO A 22 8.92 -16.56 -6.71
N LEU A 23 8.78 -16.46 -5.39
CA LEU A 23 9.28 -17.46 -4.46
C LEU A 23 8.22 -18.52 -4.18
N ALA A 24 8.67 -19.67 -3.69
CA ALA A 24 7.81 -20.58 -2.95
C ALA A 24 7.31 -19.89 -1.65
N PRO A 25 6.28 -20.42 -0.97
CA PRO A 25 5.89 -19.92 0.33
C PRO A 25 7.08 -19.77 1.28
N LEU A 26 7.06 -18.74 2.12
CA LEU A 26 8.09 -18.53 3.14
C LEU A 26 8.23 -19.80 4.01
N PRO A 27 9.44 -20.33 4.22
CA PRO A 27 9.64 -21.50 5.07
C PRO A 27 9.05 -21.29 6.47
N THR A 28 8.42 -22.32 7.04
CA THR A 28 7.68 -22.24 8.30
C THR A 28 8.55 -21.74 9.46
N GLU A 29 9.83 -22.11 9.46
CA GLU A 29 10.83 -21.68 10.44
C GLU A 29 11.23 -20.20 10.32
N LEU A 30 10.97 -19.58 9.18
CA LEU A 30 11.17 -18.14 8.91
C LEU A 30 9.86 -17.36 8.96
N ALA A 31 8.72 -18.02 9.19
CA ALA A 31 7.43 -17.35 9.17
C ALA A 31 7.23 -16.53 10.46
N PRO A 32 6.82 -15.25 10.34
CA PRO A 32 6.53 -14.41 11.50
C PRO A 32 5.38 -15.01 12.33
N THR A 33 5.54 -14.97 13.64
CA THR A 33 4.58 -15.55 14.59
C THR A 33 3.48 -14.58 14.99
N ASP A 34 3.74 -13.27 14.88
CA ASP A 34 2.75 -12.20 15.08
C ASP A 34 2.87 -11.09 14.03
N MET A 35 2.08 -10.02 14.20
CA MET A 35 2.06 -8.91 13.25
C MET A 35 3.26 -7.96 13.40
N ALA A 36 3.80 -7.81 14.61
CA ALA A 36 4.97 -6.97 14.84
C ALA A 36 6.19 -7.59 14.13
N GLU A 37 6.39 -8.90 14.29
CA GLU A 37 7.42 -9.65 13.58
C GLU A 37 7.25 -9.60 12.05
N ALA A 38 6.01 -9.56 11.56
CA ALA A 38 5.73 -9.41 10.14
C ALA A 38 6.08 -8.01 9.62
N GLU A 39 5.75 -6.96 10.36
CA GLU A 39 6.12 -5.57 10.07
C GLU A 39 7.65 -5.38 10.10
N ASP A 40 8.34 -5.97 11.09
CA ASP A 40 9.79 -6.00 11.18
C ASP A 40 10.42 -6.73 9.99
N THR A 41 9.82 -7.85 9.57
CA THR A 41 10.27 -8.59 8.38
C THR A 41 10.14 -7.73 7.12
N ALA A 42 9.05 -6.97 6.98
CA ALA A 42 8.87 -6.07 5.84
C ALA A 42 9.92 -4.95 5.80
N LEU A 43 10.34 -4.43 6.95
CA LEU A 43 11.45 -3.47 7.05
C LEU A 43 12.80 -4.14 6.74
N ALA A 44 13.03 -5.35 7.22
CA ALA A 44 14.24 -6.12 6.94
C ALA A 44 14.40 -6.48 5.45
N VAL A 45 13.29 -6.66 4.71
CA VAL A 45 13.34 -6.76 3.24
C VAL A 45 13.96 -5.50 2.62
N LEU A 46 13.52 -4.31 3.06
CA LEU A 46 14.04 -3.06 2.53
C LEU A 46 15.50 -2.82 2.90
N GLU A 47 15.87 -3.18 4.13
CA GLU A 47 17.26 -3.12 4.59
C GLU A 47 18.17 -4.02 3.75
N ALA A 48 17.76 -5.25 3.48
CA ALA A 48 18.51 -6.19 2.64
C ALA A 48 18.72 -5.65 1.20
N LEU A 49 17.76 -4.88 0.70
CA LEU A 49 17.82 -4.25 -0.63
C LEU A 49 18.54 -2.90 -0.63
N GLY A 50 18.91 -2.35 0.53
CA GLY A 50 19.46 -1.00 0.66
C GLY A 50 18.48 0.10 0.26
N ILE A 51 17.17 -0.12 0.42
CA ILE A 51 16.12 0.81 0.03
C ILE A 51 15.56 1.52 1.27
N ALA A 52 15.56 2.85 1.26
CA ALA A 52 14.87 3.62 2.31
C ALA A 52 13.37 3.79 1.97
N PRO A 53 12.45 3.58 2.92
CA PRO A 53 11.05 3.92 2.73
C PRO A 53 10.86 5.44 2.71
N ILE A 54 9.92 5.91 1.88
CA ILE A 54 9.52 7.32 1.80
C ILE A 54 8.21 7.60 2.54
N GLY A 55 7.69 6.59 3.25
CA GLY A 55 6.38 6.65 3.86
C GLY A 55 5.84 5.30 4.28
N LEU A 56 4.57 5.30 4.70
CA LEU A 56 3.83 4.12 5.09
C LEU A 56 2.53 4.02 4.29
N ARG A 57 2.16 2.78 3.96
CA ARG A 57 0.89 2.44 3.36
C ARG A 57 0.10 1.53 4.29
N LEU A 58 -1.11 1.96 4.62
CA LEU A 58 -2.10 1.16 5.31
C LEU A 58 -3.14 0.66 4.29
N VAL A 59 -3.27 -0.66 4.17
CA VAL A 59 -4.20 -1.31 3.23
C VAL A 59 -5.37 -1.89 4.00
N ARG A 60 -6.55 -1.30 3.88
CA ARG A 60 -7.79 -1.86 4.43
C ARG A 60 -8.22 -3.05 3.58
N ARG A 61 -8.63 -4.14 4.23
CA ARG A 61 -9.01 -5.36 3.51
C ARG A 61 -10.51 -5.65 3.60
N PRO A 62 -11.14 -6.17 2.53
CA PRO A 62 -12.57 -6.50 2.55
C PRO A 62 -12.97 -7.51 3.64
N GLU A 63 -12.09 -8.47 3.95
CA GLU A 63 -12.27 -9.49 4.99
C GLU A 63 -12.11 -8.94 6.42
N GLY A 64 -11.70 -7.67 6.56
CA GLY A 64 -11.48 -7.01 7.84
C GLY A 64 -9.99 -6.81 8.19
N GLY A 65 -9.77 -5.84 9.09
CA GLY A 65 -8.45 -5.38 9.48
C GLY A 65 -7.73 -4.60 8.39
N ALA A 66 -6.50 -4.19 8.70
CA ALA A 66 -5.63 -3.50 7.79
C ALA A 66 -4.20 -4.04 7.91
N LEU A 67 -3.44 -3.96 6.81
CA LEU A 67 -2.02 -4.28 6.79
C LEU A 67 -1.22 -3.01 6.63
N ALA A 68 -0.25 -2.79 7.51
CA ALA A 68 0.72 -1.73 7.38
C ALA A 68 1.95 -2.26 6.64
N GLY A 69 2.50 -1.46 5.73
CA GLY A 69 3.74 -1.78 5.05
C GLY A 69 4.43 -0.52 4.55
N PRO A 70 5.74 -0.59 4.27
CA PRO A 70 6.48 0.56 3.80
C PRO A 70 6.02 0.98 2.41
N LEU A 71 6.17 2.27 2.10
CA LEU A 71 6.08 2.81 0.75
C LEU A 71 7.47 3.19 0.26
N ILE A 72 7.83 2.81 -0.97
CA ILE A 72 9.13 3.11 -1.57
C ILE A 72 8.94 3.92 -2.87
N GLU A 73 9.88 4.81 -3.16
CA GLU A 73 9.78 5.76 -4.29
C GLU A 73 9.64 5.06 -5.63
N GLY A 74 10.40 4.00 -5.87
CA GLY A 74 10.40 3.25 -7.13
C GLY A 74 9.08 2.55 -7.47
N ARG A 75 8.08 2.58 -6.59
CA ARG A 75 6.72 2.04 -6.83
C ARG A 75 5.68 3.11 -7.11
N LEU A 76 6.05 4.40 -7.06
CA LEU A 76 5.16 5.51 -7.42
C LEU A 76 5.15 5.74 -8.92
N LEU A 77 3.97 5.74 -9.51
CA LEU A 77 3.75 6.07 -10.91
C LEU A 77 2.86 7.30 -11.03
N ARG A 78 2.95 8.01 -12.16
CA ARG A 78 2.03 9.11 -12.48
C ARG A 78 0.73 8.57 -13.06
N THR A 79 -0.37 9.28 -12.88
CA THR A 79 -1.65 8.94 -13.54
C THR A 79 -1.51 8.88 -15.06
N GLY A 80 -2.25 7.97 -15.70
CA GLY A 80 -2.28 7.79 -17.15
C GLY A 80 -1.18 6.88 -17.72
N VAL A 81 -0.31 6.32 -16.86
CA VAL A 81 0.67 5.31 -17.26
C VAL A 81 -0.01 4.01 -17.70
N SER A 82 0.66 3.30 -18.61
CA SER A 82 0.35 1.91 -18.92
C SER A 82 1.10 0.99 -17.95
N VAL A 83 0.37 0.11 -17.28
CA VAL A 83 0.90 -0.92 -16.39
C VAL A 83 0.76 -2.25 -17.12
N ALA A 84 1.83 -3.03 -17.19
CA ALA A 84 1.81 -4.38 -17.71
C ALA A 84 1.44 -5.35 -16.58
N PRO A 85 0.22 -5.90 -16.50
CA PRO A 85 -0.18 -6.74 -15.36
C PRO A 85 0.68 -7.99 -15.21
N ALA A 86 1.25 -8.49 -16.31
CA ALA A 86 2.13 -9.67 -16.32
C ALA A 86 3.42 -9.49 -15.48
N THR A 87 3.83 -8.26 -15.17
CA THR A 87 4.97 -7.99 -14.28
C THR A 87 4.58 -8.03 -12.80
N LEU A 88 3.29 -8.16 -12.50
CA LEU A 88 2.75 -8.22 -11.15
C LEU A 88 2.16 -9.62 -10.90
N ARG A 89 2.43 -10.19 -9.74
CA ARG A 89 1.83 -11.46 -9.33
C ARG A 89 0.65 -11.22 -8.41
N HIS A 90 -0.46 -11.92 -8.68
CA HIS A 90 -1.73 -11.78 -7.96
C HIS A 90 -2.20 -10.31 -7.85
N PRO A 91 -2.24 -9.55 -8.96
CA PRO A 91 -2.50 -8.13 -8.88
C PRO A 91 -3.96 -7.82 -8.55
N GLN A 92 -4.17 -6.85 -7.66
CA GLN A 92 -5.51 -6.31 -7.35
C GLN A 92 -5.43 -4.81 -7.24
N VAL A 93 -6.40 -4.11 -7.80
CA VAL A 93 -6.47 -2.65 -7.81
C VAL A 93 -7.52 -2.18 -6.81
N THR A 94 -7.16 -1.24 -5.95
CA THR A 94 -8.10 -0.53 -5.09
C THR A 94 -7.90 0.99 -5.16
N ALA A 95 -8.89 1.74 -4.68
CA ALA A 95 -8.78 3.17 -4.52
C ALA A 95 -7.93 3.50 -3.29
N ALA A 96 -7.06 4.50 -3.43
CA ALA A 96 -6.21 4.98 -2.35
C ALA A 96 -6.14 6.51 -2.31
N VAL A 97 -5.72 7.06 -1.17
CA VAL A 97 -5.37 8.48 -1.04
C VAL A 97 -3.99 8.57 -0.39
N ILE A 98 -3.15 9.45 -0.93
CA ILE A 98 -1.82 9.75 -0.39
C ILE A 98 -1.88 11.13 0.26
N GLY A 99 -1.55 11.20 1.54
CA GLY A 99 -1.26 12.44 2.24
C GLY A 99 0.24 12.69 2.28
N VAL A 100 0.66 13.89 1.90
CA VAL A 100 2.03 14.36 2.14
C VAL A 100 2.03 15.08 3.48
N LEU A 101 2.78 14.56 4.44
CA LEU A 101 2.83 15.12 5.79
C LEU A 101 3.44 16.52 5.76
N ALA A 102 2.75 17.50 6.35
CA ALA A 102 3.31 18.82 6.61
C ALA A 102 4.20 18.82 7.85
N GLU A 103 3.86 17.99 8.83
CA GLU A 103 4.52 17.86 10.13
C GLU A 103 4.90 16.39 10.39
N PRO A 104 5.94 16.13 11.19
CA PRO A 104 6.29 14.76 11.52
C PRO A 104 5.18 14.07 12.33
N LEU A 105 5.10 12.75 12.18
CA LEU A 105 4.39 11.86 13.09
C LEU A 105 5.39 11.33 14.11
N GLU A 106 5.35 11.88 15.31
CA GLU A 106 6.16 11.41 16.43
C GLU A 106 5.60 10.10 17.01
N GLU A 107 6.50 9.18 17.37
CA GLU A 107 6.16 7.96 18.08
C GLU A 107 5.40 8.26 19.38
N GLY A 108 4.34 7.48 19.66
CA GLY A 108 3.51 7.63 20.86
C GLY A 108 2.57 8.84 20.89
N ALA A 109 2.64 9.77 19.93
CA ALA A 109 1.71 10.90 19.85
C ALA A 109 0.30 10.48 19.38
N ASP A 110 -0.74 11.20 19.81
CA ASP A 110 -2.14 10.93 19.41
C ASP A 110 -2.79 12.10 18.66
N MET A 111 -1.97 12.98 18.08
CA MET A 111 -2.48 14.11 17.31
C MET A 111 -2.97 13.66 15.92
N PRO A 112 -3.99 14.30 15.33
CA PRO A 112 -4.32 14.08 13.92
C PRO A 112 -3.12 14.41 13.01
N PRO A 113 -2.90 13.65 11.92
CA PRO A 113 -1.87 14.00 10.94
C PRO A 113 -2.21 15.32 10.23
N VAL A 114 -1.21 16.17 10.06
CA VAL A 114 -1.33 17.44 9.31
C VAL A 114 -0.75 17.24 7.91
N PHE A 115 -1.52 17.59 6.87
CA PHE A 115 -1.14 17.35 5.48
C PHE A 115 -0.85 18.64 4.72
N ALA A 116 0.27 18.66 3.99
CA ALA A 116 0.58 19.73 3.05
C ALA A 116 -0.28 19.63 1.78
N ARG A 117 -0.63 18.39 1.38
CA ARG A 117 -1.48 18.09 0.22
C ARG A 117 -1.98 16.65 0.27
N LEU A 118 -3.11 16.42 -0.36
CA LEU A 118 -3.67 15.10 -0.62
C LEU A 118 -3.64 14.80 -2.12
N HIS A 119 -3.41 13.53 -2.47
CA HIS A 119 -3.49 13.03 -3.84
C HIS A 119 -4.48 11.88 -3.90
N PRO A 120 -5.43 11.88 -4.86
CA PRO A 120 -6.14 10.66 -5.21
C PRO A 120 -5.14 9.67 -5.82
N ALA A 121 -5.32 8.38 -5.58
CA ALA A 121 -4.43 7.34 -6.07
C ALA A 121 -5.16 6.04 -6.39
N LEU A 122 -4.48 5.19 -7.17
CA LEU A 122 -4.77 3.75 -7.25
C LEU A 122 -3.65 3.02 -6.53
N ASP A 123 -4.03 2.04 -5.71
CA ASP A 123 -3.10 1.08 -5.13
C ASP A 123 -3.25 -0.24 -5.88
N ILE A 124 -2.13 -0.76 -6.38
CA ILE A 124 -2.06 -2.00 -7.15
C ILE A 124 -1.22 -2.97 -6.32
N ALA A 125 -1.91 -3.88 -5.66
CA ALA A 125 -1.27 -4.90 -4.85
C ALA A 125 -0.48 -5.88 -5.74
N ALA A 126 0.61 -6.43 -5.23
CA ALA A 126 1.33 -7.55 -5.83
C ALA A 126 1.99 -8.40 -4.75
N SER A 127 1.99 -9.71 -4.94
CA SER A 127 2.68 -10.67 -4.07
C SER A 127 4.04 -11.03 -4.65
N ARG A 128 5.02 -11.39 -3.82
CA ARG A 128 6.27 -12.01 -4.30
C ARG A 128 6.24 -13.53 -4.28
N PHE A 129 5.15 -14.12 -3.80
CA PHE A 129 4.98 -15.56 -3.73
C PHE A 129 4.24 -16.12 -4.96
N THR A 130 4.57 -17.35 -5.31
CA THR A 130 3.94 -18.11 -6.40
C THR A 130 2.45 -18.33 -6.13
N ALA A 131 2.10 -18.72 -4.90
CA ALA A 131 0.73 -18.76 -4.40
C ALA A 131 0.49 -17.56 -3.48
N LEU A 132 -0.70 -16.96 -3.54
CA LEU A 132 -1.07 -15.88 -2.63
C LEU A 132 -1.26 -16.44 -1.21
N PRO A 133 -0.53 -15.95 -0.19
CA PRO A 133 -0.77 -16.37 1.18
C PRO A 133 -2.15 -15.95 1.69
N GLU A 134 -2.81 -16.83 2.44
CA GLU A 134 -4.04 -16.50 3.17
C GLU A 134 -3.74 -15.83 4.52
N ASP A 135 -2.58 -16.13 5.11
CA ASP A 135 -2.17 -15.59 6.41
C ASP A 135 -1.83 -14.11 6.32
N PRO A 136 -2.52 -13.22 7.07
CA PRO A 136 -2.23 -11.78 7.06
C PRO A 136 -0.80 -11.43 7.48
N ARG A 137 -0.15 -12.23 8.33
CA ARG A 137 1.24 -12.00 8.75
C ARG A 137 2.19 -12.20 7.57
N LEU A 138 1.96 -13.22 6.75
CA LEU A 138 2.74 -13.43 5.53
C LEU A 138 2.50 -12.33 4.50
N LEU A 139 1.26 -11.82 4.39
CA LEU A 139 0.96 -10.68 3.53
C LEU A 139 1.63 -9.38 4.01
N ALA A 140 1.69 -9.15 5.33
CA ALA A 140 2.37 -8.00 5.93
C ALA A 140 3.89 -8.08 5.71
N ALA A 141 4.51 -9.22 6.04
CA ALA A 141 5.92 -9.49 5.77
C ALA A 141 6.26 -9.35 4.28
N ASP A 142 5.32 -9.73 3.41
CA ASP A 142 5.36 -9.43 1.99
C ASP A 142 5.02 -7.96 1.71
N LEU A 143 5.66 -7.00 2.39
CA LEU A 143 5.54 -5.54 2.19
C LEU A 143 4.08 -5.08 2.11
N ALA A 144 3.18 -5.70 2.89
CA ALA A 144 1.72 -5.53 2.80
C ALA A 144 1.16 -5.69 1.36
N ARG A 145 1.79 -6.52 0.53
CA ARG A 145 1.55 -6.67 -0.92
C ARG A 145 1.83 -5.42 -1.76
N LEU A 146 2.85 -4.61 -1.43
CA LEU A 146 3.18 -3.43 -2.24
C LEU A 146 3.58 -3.84 -3.67
N GLY A 147 2.75 -3.47 -4.65
CA GLY A 147 3.06 -3.59 -6.07
C GLY A 147 3.43 -2.24 -6.67
N LEU A 148 2.42 -1.42 -6.97
CA LEU A 148 2.56 -0.09 -7.56
C LEU A 148 1.49 0.85 -6.98
N VAL A 149 1.79 2.15 -6.91
CA VAL A 149 0.83 3.18 -6.51
C VAL A 149 0.80 4.26 -7.59
N VAL A 150 -0.35 4.44 -8.22
CA VAL A 150 -0.54 5.42 -9.30
C VAL A 150 -1.13 6.70 -8.73
N VAL A 151 -0.37 7.78 -8.83
CA VAL A 151 -0.62 9.06 -8.15
C VAL A 151 -1.32 10.03 -9.10
N GLY A 152 -2.48 10.52 -8.67
CA GLY A 152 -3.23 11.59 -9.31
C GLY A 152 -2.75 12.99 -8.89
N ARG A 153 -3.44 14.01 -9.42
CA ARG A 153 -3.08 15.42 -9.17
C ARG A 153 -3.33 15.80 -7.71
N ALA A 154 -2.34 16.46 -7.10
CA ALA A 154 -2.44 16.96 -5.74
C ALA A 154 -3.48 18.07 -5.57
N LYS A 155 -4.06 18.16 -4.38
CA LYS A 155 -4.82 19.32 -3.90
C LYS A 155 -4.47 19.64 -2.44
N VAL A 156 -4.51 20.92 -2.10
CA VAL A 156 -4.55 21.37 -0.71
C VAL A 156 -6.00 21.21 -0.26
N LEU A 157 -6.23 20.22 0.61
CA LEU A 157 -7.57 19.85 1.09
C LEU A 157 -7.39 19.15 2.44
N GLU A 158 -8.21 19.52 3.41
CA GLU A 158 -8.32 18.77 4.66
C GLU A 158 -9.02 17.42 4.43
N PRO A 159 -8.58 16.34 5.10
CA PRO A 159 -9.22 15.05 5.01
C PRO A 159 -10.61 15.13 5.66
N GLY A 160 -11.65 14.82 4.89
CA GLY A 160 -13.03 14.80 5.37
C GLY A 160 -13.81 13.64 4.76
N ARG A 161 -15.14 13.70 4.86
CA ARG A 161 -16.02 12.70 4.23
C ARG A 161 -16.10 12.92 2.74
N LEU A 162 -15.86 11.87 1.96
CA LEU A 162 -16.06 11.88 0.52
C LEU A 162 -16.55 10.54 0.00
N ARG A 163 -17.11 10.57 -1.21
CA ARG A 163 -17.55 9.36 -1.90
C ARG A 163 -16.43 8.86 -2.81
N VAL A 164 -15.91 7.66 -2.51
CA VAL A 164 -14.86 6.97 -3.27
C VAL A 164 -15.50 5.97 -4.21
N ALA A 165 -15.23 6.06 -5.51
CA ALA A 165 -15.67 5.07 -6.48
C ALA A 165 -14.49 4.58 -7.32
N LEU A 166 -14.41 3.27 -7.53
CA LEU A 166 -13.48 2.61 -8.45
C LEU A 166 -14.28 1.85 -9.51
N GLY A 167 -13.85 1.95 -10.77
CA GLY A 167 -14.46 1.21 -11.87
C GLY A 167 -13.75 1.45 -13.20
N PRO A 168 -14.23 0.81 -14.28
CA PRO A 168 -13.75 1.08 -15.63
C PRO A 168 -13.92 2.57 -15.98
N LYS A 169 -12.95 3.17 -16.68
CA LYS A 169 -13.04 4.55 -17.13
C LYS A 169 -14.28 4.74 -18.02
N GLY A 170 -15.06 5.78 -17.73
CA GLY A 170 -16.33 6.05 -18.41
C GLY A 170 -17.55 5.35 -17.80
N SER A 171 -17.34 4.39 -16.90
CA SER A 171 -18.44 3.79 -16.13
C SER A 171 -18.89 4.71 -14.99
N ARG A 172 -20.15 4.55 -14.57
CA ARG A 172 -20.72 5.26 -13.42
C ARG A 172 -20.74 4.36 -12.18
N ALA A 173 -19.55 4.00 -11.69
CA ALA A 173 -19.41 3.18 -10.50
C ALA A 173 -20.08 3.84 -9.28
N ARG A 174 -20.79 3.04 -8.47
CA ARG A 174 -21.40 3.52 -7.23
C ARG A 174 -20.31 3.67 -6.18
N GLY A 175 -20.08 4.89 -5.72
CA GLY A 175 -19.08 5.14 -4.69
C GLY A 175 -19.56 4.84 -3.28
N ILE A 176 -18.60 4.55 -2.41
CA ILE A 176 -18.75 4.28 -0.98
C ILE A 176 -18.41 5.58 -0.23
N GLU A 177 -19.23 5.97 0.75
CA GLU A 177 -18.88 7.08 1.63
C GLU A 177 -17.73 6.66 2.54
N THR A 178 -16.67 7.46 2.57
CA THR A 178 -15.44 7.20 3.29
C THR A 178 -15.10 8.42 4.14
N ASP A 179 -14.82 8.19 5.41
CA ASP A 179 -14.26 9.20 6.32
C ASP A 179 -12.73 9.17 6.22
N LEU A 180 -12.15 10.08 5.41
CA LEU A 180 -10.70 10.10 5.22
C LEU A 180 -9.94 10.51 6.48
N ALA A 181 -10.53 11.35 7.34
CA ALA A 181 -9.89 11.75 8.58
C ALA A 181 -9.67 10.53 9.48
N ALA A 182 -10.72 9.71 9.65
CA ALA A 182 -10.63 8.47 10.41
C ALA A 182 -9.66 7.46 9.77
N ALA A 183 -9.69 7.33 8.43
CA ALA A 183 -8.77 6.42 7.74
C ALA A 183 -7.30 6.86 7.91
N PHE A 184 -7.00 8.15 7.83
CA PHE A 184 -5.67 8.67 8.04
C PHE A 184 -5.22 8.62 9.50
N ALA A 185 -6.14 8.78 10.46
CA ALA A 185 -5.83 8.57 11.87
C ALA A 185 -5.37 7.11 12.13
N GLU A 186 -6.05 6.12 11.53
CA GLU A 186 -5.64 4.72 11.61
C GLU A 186 -4.25 4.48 11.00
N ALA A 187 -3.98 5.07 9.83
CA ALA A 187 -2.67 4.96 9.18
C ALA A 187 -1.58 5.67 9.98
N ALA A 188 -1.87 6.83 10.56
CA ALA A 188 -0.94 7.56 11.42
C ALA A 188 -0.63 6.77 12.68
N ALA A 189 -1.62 6.14 13.30
CA ALA A 189 -1.41 5.26 14.45
C ALA A 189 -0.49 4.07 14.09
N ALA A 190 -0.65 3.48 12.90
CA ALA A 190 0.26 2.43 12.43
C ALA A 190 1.69 2.96 12.23
N ALA A 191 1.84 4.11 11.58
CA ALA A 191 3.14 4.75 11.40
C ALA A 191 3.85 5.05 12.72
N ARG A 192 3.14 5.54 13.73
CA ARG A 192 3.72 5.82 15.05
C ARG A 192 4.18 4.57 15.77
N ARG A 193 3.43 3.47 15.68
CA ARG A 193 3.87 2.18 16.24
C ARG A 193 5.14 1.66 15.57
N MET A 194 5.37 2.02 14.31
CA MET A 194 6.56 1.68 13.53
C MET A 194 7.67 2.73 13.63
N GLY A 195 7.68 3.56 14.68
CA GLY A 195 8.74 4.57 14.93
C GLY A 195 8.47 5.96 14.35
N GLY A 196 7.29 6.20 13.78
CA GLY A 196 6.88 7.51 13.27
C GLY A 196 7.28 7.78 11.82
N LEU A 197 7.04 9.00 11.36
CA LEU A 197 7.38 9.47 10.00
C LEU A 197 7.84 10.93 10.04
N PRO A 198 8.84 11.33 9.24
CA PRO A 198 9.25 12.73 9.16
C PRO A 198 8.25 13.58 8.36
N ALA A 199 8.33 14.91 8.51
CA ALA A 199 7.66 15.84 7.60
C ALA A 199 8.08 15.59 6.15
N GLY A 200 7.13 15.72 5.22
CA GLY A 200 7.32 15.42 3.80
C GLY A 200 7.16 13.95 3.43
N ALA A 201 7.14 13.02 4.39
CA ALA A 201 6.87 11.62 4.12
C ALA A 201 5.42 11.40 3.66
N LEU A 202 5.20 10.26 3.01
CA LEU A 202 3.90 9.88 2.45
C LEU A 202 3.15 8.96 3.40
N LEU A 203 1.93 9.33 3.75
CA LEU A 203 1.00 8.45 4.44
C LEU A 203 -0.08 8.03 3.44
N VAL A 204 -0.24 6.73 3.21
CA VAL A 204 -1.18 6.20 2.21
C VAL A 204 -2.26 5.39 2.89
N VAL A 205 -3.51 5.67 2.54
CA VAL A 205 -4.67 4.86 2.89
C VAL A 205 -5.21 4.21 1.63
N ALA A 206 -5.14 2.88 1.56
CA ALA A 206 -5.63 2.06 0.46
C ALA A 206 -6.80 1.17 0.91
N GLY A 207 -7.43 0.48 -0.03
CA GLY A 207 -8.61 -0.35 0.28
C GLY A 207 -9.88 0.47 0.45
N LEU A 208 -9.96 1.66 -0.14
CA LEU A 208 -11.09 2.57 0.00
C LEU A 208 -12.28 2.23 -0.93
N ALA A 209 -12.10 1.21 -1.76
CA ALA A 209 -13.14 0.61 -2.59
C ALA A 209 -12.91 -0.90 -2.70
N LEU A 210 -13.95 -1.63 -3.12
CA LEU A 210 -13.82 -3.05 -3.41
C LEU A 210 -12.71 -3.28 -4.44
N PRO A 211 -11.83 -4.27 -4.22
CA PRO A 211 -10.73 -4.55 -5.14
C PRO A 211 -11.25 -5.01 -6.49
N MET A 212 -10.50 -4.68 -7.55
CA MET A 212 -10.80 -5.04 -8.92
C MET A 212 -9.59 -5.67 -9.60
N GLU A 213 -9.85 -6.56 -10.55
CA GLU A 213 -8.83 -7.09 -11.45
C GLU A 213 -8.26 -5.98 -12.36
N PRO A 214 -6.94 -5.94 -12.61
CA PRO A 214 -6.27 -4.91 -13.41
C PRO A 214 -6.54 -5.11 -14.91
N THR A 215 -7.74 -4.76 -15.38
CA THR A 215 -8.17 -4.94 -16.77
C THR A 215 -8.66 -3.64 -17.39
N GLY A 216 -8.24 -3.38 -18.63
CA GLY A 216 -8.59 -2.14 -19.35
C GLY A 216 -8.07 -0.88 -18.65
N THR A 217 -8.79 0.23 -18.75
CA THR A 217 -8.46 1.44 -17.99
C THR A 217 -9.36 1.54 -16.76
N LEU A 218 -8.76 1.54 -15.57
CA LEU A 218 -9.47 1.76 -14.31
C LEU A 218 -9.27 3.19 -13.82
N ARG A 219 -10.31 3.71 -13.15
CA ARG A 219 -10.31 5.05 -12.57
C ARG A 219 -10.91 5.03 -11.17
N ALA A 220 -10.19 5.58 -10.21
CA ALA A 220 -10.71 5.91 -8.90
C ALA A 220 -11.07 7.40 -8.83
N SER A 221 -12.22 7.72 -8.27
CA SER A 221 -12.75 9.09 -8.12
C SER A 221 -13.11 9.39 -6.67
N PHE A 222 -12.80 10.61 -6.24
CA PHE A 222 -12.78 11.04 -4.84
C PHE A 222 -13.49 12.39 -4.64
N GLY A 223 -14.59 12.63 -5.35
CA GLY A 223 -15.33 13.89 -5.31
C GLY A 223 -14.43 15.11 -5.56
N ALA A 224 -14.39 16.04 -4.59
CA ALA A 224 -13.62 17.27 -4.68
C ALA A 224 -12.09 17.03 -4.77
N LEU A 225 -11.56 15.91 -4.30
CA LEU A 225 -10.14 15.60 -4.38
C LEU A 225 -9.69 15.30 -5.82
N GLY A 226 -10.59 14.79 -6.66
CA GLY A 226 -10.31 14.47 -8.07
C GLY A 226 -10.24 12.97 -8.32
N ALA A 227 -9.29 12.52 -9.12
CA ALA A 227 -9.20 11.14 -9.57
C ALA A 227 -7.77 10.71 -9.90
N ALA A 228 -7.55 9.39 -9.92
CA ALA A 228 -6.37 8.73 -10.46
C ALA A 228 -6.82 7.62 -11.43
N GLU A 229 -6.04 7.40 -12.48
CA GLU A 229 -6.31 6.37 -13.48
C GLU A 229 -5.04 5.68 -13.99
N ALA A 230 -5.20 4.42 -14.34
CA ALA A 230 -4.16 3.57 -14.92
C ALA A 230 -4.76 2.71 -16.03
N SER A 231 -3.98 2.50 -17.10
CA SER A 231 -4.33 1.58 -18.17
C SER A 231 -3.56 0.29 -17.99
N PHE A 232 -4.25 -0.84 -18.08
CA PHE A 232 -3.67 -2.16 -17.96
C PHE A 232 -3.67 -2.82 -19.32
N ALA A 233 -2.47 -3.04 -19.86
CA ALA A 233 -2.31 -3.72 -21.14
C ALA A 233 -2.86 -5.14 -21.05
N VAL A 234 -3.61 -5.56 -22.07
CA VAL A 234 -4.00 -6.97 -22.21
C VAL A 234 -2.74 -7.73 -22.66
N PRO A 235 -2.42 -8.89 -22.06
CA PRO A 235 -1.40 -9.76 -22.62
C PRO A 235 -1.77 -10.08 -24.07
N ALA A 236 -0.82 -9.89 -25.00
CA ALA A 236 -0.98 -10.32 -26.39
C ALA A 236 -1.07 -11.84 -26.49
#